data_AF-A0A0S2T9C5-F1
#
_entry.id   AF-A0A0S2T9C5-F1
#
_cell.length_a   1.000
_cell.length_b   1.000
_cell.length_c   1.000
_cell.angle_alpha   90.00
_cell.angle_beta   90.00
_cell.angle_gamma   90.00
#
_symmetry.space_group_name_H-M   'P 1'
#
loop_
_entity.id
_entity.type
_entity.pdbx_description
1 polymer ?
#
loop_
_entity_poly.entity_id
_entity_poly.type
_entity_poly.pdbx_seq_one_letter_code
_entity_poly.pdbx_strand_id
1 'polypeptide(L)' 'MSDTPKSDAGRDVHDSVIESLAMQYQLDEHHIRRLYEQELSKLMSDSRVTSFLPVLCSRHVKERLTTDS' A
#
# COMPACT_ATOMS: atom_id res chain seq x y z
N MET A 1 2.43 34.61 6.24
CA MET A 1 2.61 33.68 7.37
C MET A 1 2.18 32.31 6.87
N SER A 2 3.03 31.31 7.06
CA SER A 2 3.02 30.03 6.36
C SER A 2 1.92 29.09 6.86
N ASP A 3 1.02 28.68 5.97
CA ASP A 3 0.26 27.43 6.15
C ASP A 3 1.10 26.30 5.57
N THR A 4 1.57 25.42 6.45
CA THR A 4 2.32 24.23 6.06
C THR A 4 1.29 23.14 5.74
N PRO A 5 1.23 22.55 4.54
CA PRO A 5 0.27 21.50 4.25
C PRO A 5 0.62 20.27 5.09
N LYS A 6 -0.31 19.88 5.94
CA LYS A 6 -0.17 18.83 6.95
C LYS A 6 -0.40 17.47 6.27
N SER A 7 0.67 16.93 5.67
CA SER A 7 0.86 15.52 5.27
C SER A 7 -0.28 14.80 4.54
N ASP A 8 -0.54 15.17 3.27
CA ASP A 8 -1.17 14.28 2.26
C ASP A 8 -0.19 13.20 1.77
N ALA A 9 1.13 13.43 1.91
CA ALA A 9 2.19 12.58 1.37
C ALA A 9 2.13 11.10 1.80
N GLY A 10 1.55 10.78 2.96
CA GLY A 10 1.41 9.38 3.41
C GLY A 10 0.30 8.63 2.68
N ARG A 11 -0.82 9.32 2.38
CA ARG A 11 -1.95 8.75 1.64
C ARG A 11 -1.60 8.62 0.16
N ASP A 12 -0.92 9.63 -0.36
CA ASP A 12 -0.44 9.68 -1.75
C ASP A 12 0.49 8.51 -2.09
N VAL A 13 1.36 8.09 -1.16
CA VAL A 13 2.28 6.97 -1.39
C VAL A 13 1.54 5.62 -1.44
N HIS A 14 0.50 5.43 -0.62
CA HIS A 14 -0.28 4.19 -0.62
C HIS A 14 -1.07 4.03 -1.93
N ASP A 15 -1.74 5.10 -2.37
CA ASP A 15 -2.49 5.09 -3.62
C ASP A 15 -1.56 4.87 -4.82
N SER A 16 -0.41 5.54 -4.86
CA SER A 16 0.61 5.34 -5.92
C SER A 16 1.12 3.90 -6.01
N VAL A 17 1.29 3.22 -4.86
CA VAL A 17 1.71 1.81 -4.82
C VAL A 17 0.61 0.89 -5.32
N ILE A 18 -0.64 1.15 -4.95
CA ILE A 18 -1.81 0.38 -5.41
C ILE A 18 -1.95 0.48 -6.93
N GLU A 19 -1.92 1.70 -7.48
CA GLU A 19 -1.97 1.94 -8.93
C GLU A 19 -0.83 1.22 -9.66
N SER A 20 0.39 1.33 -9.14
CA SER A 20 1.57 0.67 -9.72
C SER A 20 1.43 -0.85 -9.76
N LEU A 21 0.88 -1.45 -8.70
CA LEU A 21 0.65 -2.90 -8.63
C LEU A 21 -0.47 -3.34 -9.58
N ALA A 22 -1.58 -2.59 -9.65
CA ALA A 22 -2.66 -2.87 -10.58
C ALA A 22 -2.17 -2.87 -12.03
N MET A 23 -1.37 -1.87 -12.41
CA MET A 23 -0.73 -1.81 -13.73
C MET A 23 0.25 -2.96 -13.96
N GLN A 24 1.13 -3.25 -12.99
CA GLN A 24 2.16 -4.29 -13.13
C GLN A 24 1.56 -5.69 -13.36
N TYR A 25 0.48 -6.01 -12.66
CA TYR A 25 -0.16 -7.34 -12.71
C TYR A 25 -1.36 -7.40 -13.66
N GLN A 26 -1.73 -6.28 -14.31
CA GLN A 26 -2.92 -6.16 -15.16
C GLN A 26 -4.21 -6.59 -14.45
N LEU A 27 -4.32 -6.23 -13.17
CA LEU A 27 -5.47 -6.55 -12.32
C LEU A 27 -6.29 -5.30 -12.03
N ASP A 28 -7.56 -5.50 -11.70
CA ASP A 28 -8.45 -4.43 -11.27
C ASP A 28 -7.94 -3.73 -10.01
N GLU A 29 -7.96 -2.39 -10.01
CA GLU A 29 -7.42 -1.60 -8.91
C GLU A 29 -8.22 -1.83 -7.61
N HIS A 30 -9.54 -2.02 -7.67
CA HIS A 30 -10.33 -2.32 -6.47
C HIS A 30 -9.99 -3.69 -5.86
N HIS A 31 -9.58 -4.65 -6.68
CA HIS A 31 -9.05 -5.92 -6.20
C HIS A 31 -7.71 -5.73 -5.46
N ILE A 32 -6.75 -5.02 -6.08
CA ILE A 32 -5.44 -4.74 -5.47
C ILE A 32 -5.58 -3.91 -4.19
N ARG A 33 -6.43 -2.88 -4.20
CA ARG A 33 -6.71 -2.03 -3.04
C ARG A 33 -7.19 -2.85 -1.84
N ARG A 34 -8.13 -3.78 -2.05
CA ARG A 34 -8.60 -4.67 -0.97
C ARG A 34 -7.49 -5.56 -0.41
N LEU A 35 -6.65 -6.15 -1.25
CA LEU A 35 -5.52 -6.96 -0.79
C LEU A 35 -4.51 -6.11 -0.01
N TYR A 36 -4.22 -4.91 -0.51
CA TYR A 36 -3.32 -3.97 0.10
C TYR A 36 -3.83 -3.50 1.47
N GLU A 37 -5.09 -3.11 1.60
CA GLU A 37 -5.69 -2.71 2.88
C GLU A 37 -5.69 -3.83 3.93
N GLN A 38 -5.90 -5.08 3.49
CA GLN A 38 -5.80 -6.25 4.38
C GLN A 38 -4.39 -6.44 4.93
N GLU A 39 -3.37 -6.35 4.07
CA GLU A 39 -1.97 -6.48 4.51
C GLU A 39 -1.53 -5.28 5.35
N LEU A 40 -1.97 -4.06 4.99
CA LEU A 40 -1.67 -2.85 5.75
C LEU A 40 -2.24 -2.95 7.17
N SER A 41 -3.48 -3.43 7.31
CA SER A 41 -4.14 -3.60 8.60
C SER A 41 -3.39 -4.59 9.51
N LYS A 42 -2.86 -5.69 8.95
CA LYS A 42 -2.01 -6.66 9.68
C LYS A 42 -0.68 -6.05 10.10
N LEU A 43 -0.05 -5.25 9.24
CA LEU A 43 1.23 -4.61 9.57
C LEU A 43 1.07 -3.48 10.59
N MET A 44 -0.08 -2.80 10.60
CA MET A 44 -0.40 -1.75 11.57
C MET A 44 -0.69 -2.28 12.98
N SER A 45 -1.17 -3.53 13.14
CA SER A 45 -1.38 -4.10 14.47
C SER A 45 -0.07 -4.35 15.23
N ASP A 46 1.03 -4.53 14.49
CA ASP A 46 2.29 -5.05 15.04
C ASP A 46 3.44 -4.02 15.05
N SER A 47 3.27 -2.83 14.47
CA SER A 47 4.38 -1.90 14.24
C SER A 47 4.20 -0.52 14.89
N ARG A 48 5.28 -0.05 15.55
CA ARG A 48 5.39 1.34 16.07
C ARG A 48 5.93 2.35 15.05
N VAL A 49 6.45 1.87 13.92
CA VAL A 49 7.08 2.70 12.87
C VAL A 49 6.30 2.53 11.58
N THR A 50 5.57 3.57 11.20
CA THR A 50 4.62 3.55 10.07
C THR A 50 5.23 3.93 8.72
N SER A 51 6.43 4.52 8.72
CA SER A 51 7.09 5.04 7.51
C SER A 51 7.53 3.96 6.51
N PHE A 52 7.72 2.72 6.95
CA PHE A 52 8.12 1.59 6.11
C PHE A 52 6.95 0.71 5.67
N LEU A 53 5.74 1.00 6.18
CA LEU A 53 4.54 0.21 5.88
C LEU A 53 4.23 0.09 4.39
N PRO A 54 4.35 1.15 3.55
CA PRO A 54 4.06 0.99 2.13
C PRO A 54 4.94 -0.04 1.41
N VAL A 55 6.22 -0.08 1.76
CA VAL A 55 7.20 -1.00 1.16
C VAL A 55 6.90 -2.43 1.56
N LEU A 56 6.66 -2.67 2.86
CA LEU A 56 6.32 -4.00 3.36
C LEU A 56 4.99 -4.49 2.78
N CYS A 57 3.99 -3.61 2.76
CA CYS A 57 2.67 -3.94 2.23
C CYS A 57 2.73 -4.28 0.73
N SER A 58 3.47 -3.51 -0.07
CA SER A 58 3.70 -3.81 -1.48
C SER A 58 4.33 -5.19 -1.68
N ARG A 59 5.34 -5.53 -0.87
CA ARG A 59 6.00 -6.84 -0.94
C ARG A 59 5.04 -7.98 -0.64
N HIS A 60 4.25 -7.88 0.44
CA HIS A 60 3.28 -8.91 0.83
C HIS A 60 2.20 -9.13 -0.24
N VAL A 61 1.71 -8.05 -0.86
CA VAL A 61 0.74 -8.14 -1.96
C VAL A 61 1.37 -8.86 -3.16
N LYS A 62 2.61 -8.53 -3.54
CA LYS A 62 3.32 -9.23 -4.63
C LYS A 62 3.47 -10.71 -4.36
N GLU A 63 3.89 -11.09 -3.15
CA GLU A 63 4.07 -12.49 -2.76
C GLU A 63 2.76 -13.28 -2.84
N ARG A 64 1.65 -12.69 -2.41
CA ARG A 64 0.31 -13.30 -2.55
C ARG A 64 -0.08 -13.53 -4.01
N LEU A 65 0.07 -12.50 -4.86
CA LEU A 65 -0.26 -12.60 -6.28
C LEU A 65 0.58 -13.65 -7.02
N THR A 66 1.83 -13.85 -6.63
CA THR A 66 2.71 -14.86 -7.24
C THR A 66 2.55 -16.27 -6.68
N THR A 67 2.00 -16.42 -5.47
CA THR A 67 1.80 -17.75 -4.84
C THR A 67 0.47 -18.38 -5.25
N ASP A 68 -0.52 -17.56 -5.60
CA ASP A 68 -1.84 -18.00 -6.08
C ASP A 68 -1.90 -18.21 -7.62
N SER A 69 -0.76 -18.10 -8.32
CA SER A 69 -0.59 -18.37 -9.77
C SER A 69 0.06 -19.73 -10.01
#